data_AF-A0A970JKW7-F1
#
_entry.id   AF-A0A970JKW7-F1
#
_cell.length_a   1.000
_cell.length_b   1.000
_cell.length_c   1.000
_cell.angle_alpha   90.00
_cell.angle_beta   90.00
_cell.angle_gamma   90.00
#
_symmetry.space_group_name_H-M   'P 1'
#
loop_
_entity.id
_entity.type
_entity.pdbx_description
1 polymer ?
#
loop_
_entity_poly.entity_id
_entity_poly.type
_entity_poly.pdbx_seq_one_letter_code
_entity_poly.pdbx_strand_id
1 'polypeptide(L)'
;MRKHFSVLMLIARSTIYKILGIFIIMGAVEVLLFYYTLSEYPADRSFSQRTTGLESLFAGSRISWVFAIAFMAVTILLCLTGCEFKSKPGYTLRRLMISERSIYLWQALYSTCCYLFLWAMQLIITLALCKLYTANANASSLSNQTVFLAYYRNSFLHSLLPLDETSRYIRNAALIIGLGTTSACFPFRQRRGKICAGLIILVSMIFVFFDRNMGAFGNDIFLILVSVTTAAESLFFALRKEACHEA
;
A
#
# COMPACT_ATOMS: atom_id res chain seq x y z
N MET A 1 -13.25 -3.18 26.99
CA MET A 1 -13.26 -3.67 25.59
C MET A 1 -14.20 -2.91 24.65
N ARG A 2 -15.50 -2.73 24.97
CA ARG A 2 -16.48 -2.07 24.07
C ARG A 2 -16.11 -0.64 23.62
N LYS A 3 -15.50 0.16 24.51
CA LYS A 3 -15.13 1.56 24.22
C LYS A 3 -14.08 1.71 23.11
N HIS A 4 -13.16 0.75 22.99
CA HIS A 4 -12.09 0.79 21.99
C HIS A 4 -12.60 0.46 20.58
N PHE A 5 -13.52 -0.51 20.46
CA PHE A 5 -14.19 -0.82 19.20
C PHE A 5 -15.06 0.34 18.70
N SER A 6 -15.68 1.11 19.60
CA SER A 6 -16.45 2.31 19.21
C SER A 6 -15.58 3.39 18.56
N VAL A 7 -14.33 3.57 19.01
CA VAL A 7 -13.38 4.51 18.39
C VAL A 7 -13.00 4.04 16.99
N LEU A 8 -12.66 2.76 16.83
CA LEU A 8 -12.33 2.18 15.52
C LEU A 8 -13.53 2.25 14.57
N MET A 9 -14.72 1.91 15.05
CA MET A 9 -15.97 1.96 14.27
C MET A 9 -16.28 3.38 13.80
N LEU A 10 -16.03 4.40 14.62
CA LEU A 10 -16.25 5.79 14.26
C LEU A 10 -15.27 6.27 13.17
N ILE A 11 -14.00 5.91 13.31
CA ILE A 11 -12.96 6.22 12.32
C ILE A 11 -13.25 5.50 11.00
N ALA A 12 -13.53 4.20 11.06
CA ALA A 12 -13.82 3.35 9.91
C ALA A 12 -15.09 3.81 9.18
N ARG A 13 -16.18 4.16 9.88
CA ARG A 13 -17.43 4.58 9.23
C ARG A 13 -17.27 5.79 8.31
N SER A 14 -16.35 6.69 8.64
CA SER A 14 -16.13 7.93 7.86
C SER A 14 -15.20 7.75 6.65
N THR A 15 -14.42 6.67 6.63
CA THR A 15 -13.31 6.47 5.68
C THR A 15 -13.45 5.22 4.83
N ILE A 16 -14.11 4.18 5.34
CA ILE A 16 -14.17 2.86 4.71
C ILE A 16 -14.77 2.92 3.30
N TYR A 17 -15.85 3.66 3.10
CA TYR A 17 -16.47 3.82 1.79
C TYR A 17 -15.59 4.59 0.81
N LYS A 18 -14.78 5.54 1.30
CA LYS A 18 -13.84 6.29 0.46
C LYS A 18 -12.66 5.43 0.04
N ILE A 19 -12.08 4.67 0.98
CA ILE A 19 -10.99 3.73 0.70
C ILE A 19 -11.47 2.65 -0.27
N LEU A 20 -12.65 2.09 -0.04
CA LEU A 20 -13.26 1.10 -0.92
C LEU A 20 -13.54 1.69 -2.32
N GLY A 21 -14.00 2.94 -2.39
CA GLY A 21 -14.13 3.68 -3.65
C GLY A 21 -12.81 3.83 -4.39
N ILE A 22 -11.72 4.17 -3.70
CA ILE A 22 -10.37 4.23 -4.29
C ILE A 22 -9.96 2.86 -4.85
N PHE A 23 -10.22 1.76 -4.13
CA PHE A 23 -9.88 0.41 -4.59
C PHE A 23 -10.66 0.02 -5.85
N ILE A 24 -11.96 0.34 -5.90
CA ILE A 24 -12.79 0.06 -7.10
C ILE A 24 -12.30 0.88 -8.29
N ILE A 25 -12.04 2.18 -8.11
CA ILE A 25 -11.56 3.06 -9.18
C ILE A 25 -10.20 2.58 -9.68
N MET A 26 -9.27 2.26 -8.78
CA MET A 26 -7.96 1.71 -9.10
C MET A 26 -8.09 0.46 -9.97
N GLY A 27 -8.87 -0.54 -9.53
CA GLY A 27 -9.09 -1.76 -10.30
C GLY A 27 -9.74 -1.51 -11.67
N ALA A 28 -10.74 -0.63 -11.75
CA ALA A 28 -11.39 -0.29 -13.02
C ALA A 28 -10.41 0.37 -14.00
N VAL A 29 -9.59 1.32 -13.53
CA VAL A 29 -8.59 2.01 -14.36
C VAL A 29 -7.50 1.04 -14.81
N GLU A 30 -7.01 0.15 -13.95
CA GLU A 30 -6.02 -0.85 -14.31
C GLU A 30 -6.53 -1.82 -15.36
N VAL A 31 -7.77 -2.29 -15.21
CA VAL A 31 -8.43 -3.14 -16.21
C VAL A 31 -8.55 -2.42 -17.55
N LEU A 32 -9.01 -1.17 -17.55
CA LEU A 32 -9.13 -0.36 -18.77
C LEU A 32 -7.79 -0.13 -19.45
N LEU A 33 -6.75 0.23 -18.69
CA LEU A 33 -5.40 0.43 -19.23
C LEU A 33 -4.81 -0.87 -19.77
N PHE A 34 -5.08 -1.99 -19.12
CA PHE A 34 -4.63 -3.30 -19.59
C PHE A 34 -5.28 -3.65 -20.93
N TYR A 35 -6.60 -3.48 -21.06
CA TYR A 35 -7.31 -3.70 -22.32
C TYR A 35 -6.92 -2.71 -23.41
N TYR A 36 -6.69 -1.43 -23.07
CA TYR A 36 -6.21 -0.44 -24.02
C TYR A 36 -4.85 -0.84 -24.60
N THR A 37 -3.90 -1.22 -23.72
CA THR A 37 -2.57 -1.68 -24.12
C THR A 37 -2.65 -2.96 -24.97
N LEU A 38 -3.60 -3.85 -24.66
CA LEU A 38 -3.85 -5.05 -25.45
C LEU A 38 -4.40 -4.73 -26.84
N SER A 39 -5.25 -3.70 -26.96
CA SER A 39 -5.87 -3.28 -28.24
C SER A 39 -4.92 -2.51 -29.16
N GLU A 40 -3.95 -1.79 -28.59
CA GLU A 40 -2.99 -0.97 -29.33
C GLU A 40 -1.86 -1.82 -29.95
N TYR A 41 -1.68 -3.07 -29.50
CA TYR A 41 -0.73 -4.01 -30.09
C TYR A 41 -1.23 -4.53 -31.45
N PRO A 42 -0.57 -4.19 -32.60
CA PRO A 42 -1.10 -4.50 -33.92
C PRO A 42 -1.17 -6.00 -34.21
N ALA A 43 -2.26 -6.44 -34.84
CA ALA A 43 -2.50 -7.81 -35.29
C ALA A 43 -1.59 -8.30 -36.44
N ASP A 44 -0.57 -7.51 -36.82
CA ASP A 44 0.25 -7.70 -38.02
C ASP A 44 1.55 -8.49 -37.76
N ARG A 45 1.76 -8.98 -36.53
CA ARG A 45 2.83 -9.94 -36.23
C ARG A 45 2.24 -11.33 -36.06
N SER A 46 2.68 -12.23 -36.94
CA SER A 46 2.33 -13.66 -36.93
C SER A 46 2.34 -14.21 -35.52
N PHE A 47 1.32 -14.99 -35.18
CA PHE A 47 1.06 -15.57 -33.86
C PHE A 47 2.29 -16.29 -33.23
N SER A 48 3.24 -16.75 -34.04
CA SER A 48 4.54 -17.33 -33.62
C SER A 48 5.54 -16.33 -33.02
N GLN A 49 5.39 -15.02 -33.25
CA GLN A 49 6.20 -13.95 -32.67
C GLN A 49 5.45 -13.14 -31.60
N ARG A 50 4.25 -13.61 -31.21
CA ARG A 50 3.45 -13.12 -30.07
C ARG A 50 4.03 -13.61 -28.73
N THR A 51 5.35 -13.63 -28.64
CA THR A 51 6.17 -13.85 -27.44
C THR A 51 6.55 -12.53 -26.77
N THR A 52 5.81 -11.44 -27.05
CA THR A 52 5.74 -10.28 -26.16
C THR A 52 5.03 -10.76 -24.89
N GLY A 53 5.79 -11.36 -23.99
CA GLY A 53 5.27 -11.97 -22.77
C GLY A 53 4.50 -10.96 -21.92
N LEU A 54 3.69 -11.47 -20.98
CA LEU A 54 2.90 -10.65 -20.06
C LEU A 54 3.75 -9.53 -19.43
N GLU A 55 5.05 -9.77 -19.21
CA GLU A 55 5.98 -8.78 -18.68
C GLU A 55 5.97 -7.45 -19.46
N SER A 56 5.85 -7.51 -20.78
CA SER A 56 5.89 -6.37 -21.70
C SER A 56 4.57 -5.59 -21.71
N LEU A 57 3.44 -6.28 -21.54
CA LEU A 57 2.12 -5.67 -21.40
C LEU A 57 2.05 -4.91 -20.07
N PHE A 58 2.50 -5.51 -18.98
CA PHE A 58 2.55 -4.83 -17.67
C PHE A 58 3.55 -3.68 -17.65
N ALA A 59 4.68 -3.79 -18.35
CA ALA A 59 5.63 -2.68 -18.50
C ALA A 59 5.03 -1.50 -19.30
N GLY A 60 4.22 -1.78 -20.33
CA GLY A 60 3.56 -0.75 -21.16
C GLY A 60 2.32 -0.12 -20.52
N SER A 61 1.58 -0.87 -19.70
CA SER A 61 0.24 -0.49 -19.23
C SER A 61 0.22 0.61 -18.13
N ARG A 62 1.39 1.09 -17.67
CA ARG A 62 1.52 2.15 -16.64
C ARG A 62 0.78 1.84 -15.33
N ILE A 63 0.45 0.57 -15.07
CA ILE A 63 -0.28 0.09 -13.88
C ILE A 63 0.45 0.50 -12.57
N SER A 64 1.79 0.46 -12.58
CA SER A 64 2.63 0.90 -11.46
C SER A 64 2.30 2.34 -11.01
N TRP A 65 2.03 3.25 -11.96
CA TRP A 65 1.66 4.64 -11.66
C TRP A 65 0.25 4.75 -11.07
N VAL A 66 -0.70 3.95 -11.56
CA VAL A 66 -2.08 3.93 -11.02
C VAL A 66 -2.06 3.46 -9.57
N PHE A 67 -1.34 2.38 -9.29
CA PHE A 67 -1.13 1.90 -7.93
C PHE A 67 -0.49 2.98 -7.04
N ALA A 68 0.53 3.68 -7.54
CA ALA A 68 1.21 4.72 -6.77
C ALA A 68 0.31 5.93 -6.46
N ILE A 69 -0.57 6.32 -7.39
CA ILE A 69 -1.59 7.36 -7.18
C ILE A 69 -2.62 6.89 -6.15
N ALA A 70 -3.10 5.64 -6.25
CA ALA A 70 -4.03 5.07 -5.28
C ALA A 70 -3.40 4.98 -3.87
N PHE A 71 -2.14 4.59 -3.79
CA PHE A 71 -1.36 4.55 -2.55
C PHE A 71 -1.24 5.93 -1.91
N MET A 72 -0.93 6.98 -2.69
CA MET A 72 -0.92 8.37 -2.22
C MET A 72 -2.30 8.79 -1.71
N ALA A 73 -3.36 8.51 -2.47
CA ALA A 73 -4.72 8.86 -2.09
C ALA A 73 -5.13 8.21 -0.75
N VAL A 74 -4.83 6.92 -0.57
CA VAL A 74 -5.06 6.20 0.70
C VAL A 74 -4.24 6.82 1.83
N THR A 75 -2.96 7.12 1.59
CA THR A 75 -2.07 7.73 2.59
C THR A 75 -2.59 9.08 3.06
N ILE A 76 -2.95 9.96 2.13
CA ILE A 76 -3.52 11.29 2.42
C ILE A 76 -4.82 11.13 3.21
N LEU A 77 -5.70 10.22 2.79
CA LEU A 77 -6.98 9.99 3.44
C LEU A 77 -6.79 9.52 4.89
N LEU A 78 -5.93 8.53 5.13
CA LEU A 78 -5.62 8.02 6.46
C LEU A 78 -5.03 9.11 7.37
N CYS A 79 -4.15 9.97 6.82
CA CYS A 79 -3.59 11.11 7.56
C CYS A 79 -4.68 12.13 7.93
N LEU A 80 -5.50 12.54 6.97
CA LEU A 80 -6.57 13.52 7.16
C LEU A 80 -7.61 13.07 8.18
N THR A 81 -7.87 11.77 8.26
CA THR A 81 -8.88 11.19 9.17
C THR A 81 -8.55 11.43 10.64
N GLY A 82 -7.26 11.46 11.00
CA GLY A 82 -6.85 11.77 12.36
C GLY A 82 -6.71 13.27 12.65
N CYS A 83 -6.70 14.11 11.61
CA CYS A 83 -6.43 15.54 11.72
C CYS A 83 -7.70 16.34 12.02
N GLU A 84 -7.59 17.34 12.89
CA GLU A 84 -8.73 18.17 13.33
C GLU A 84 -9.01 19.34 12.37
N PHE A 85 -9.00 19.11 11.06
CA PHE A 85 -9.16 20.22 10.09
C PHE A 85 -10.61 20.74 9.96
N LYS A 86 -11.63 19.91 10.21
CA LYS A 86 -13.05 20.29 9.91
C LYS A 86 -14.08 19.97 10.99
N SER A 87 -13.82 19.00 11.86
CA SER A 87 -14.65 18.68 13.01
C SER A 87 -13.72 18.47 14.20
N LYS A 88 -14.20 18.60 15.43
CA LYS A 88 -13.40 18.49 16.66
C LYS A 88 -13.49 17.05 17.23
N PRO A 89 -12.88 16.02 16.62
CA PRO A 89 -12.92 14.66 17.17
C PRO A 89 -12.27 14.58 18.55
N GLY A 90 -11.37 15.51 18.91
CA GLY A 90 -10.75 15.63 20.22
C GLY A 90 -11.73 15.93 21.35
N TYR A 91 -12.82 16.67 21.10
CA TYR A 91 -13.84 16.91 22.13
C TYR A 91 -14.65 15.64 22.45
N THR A 92 -14.91 14.80 21.43
CA THR A 92 -15.62 13.53 21.61
C THR A 92 -14.70 12.46 22.22
N LEU A 93 -13.42 12.43 21.84
CA LEU A 93 -12.43 11.50 22.39
C LEU A 93 -12.08 11.83 23.85
N ARG A 94 -11.99 13.11 24.22
CA ARG A 94 -11.74 13.56 25.60
C ARG A 94 -12.88 13.18 26.57
N ARG A 95 -14.11 13.06 26.06
CA ARG A 95 -15.26 12.55 26.85
C ARG A 95 -15.22 11.05 27.11
N LEU A 96 -14.47 10.25 26.32
CA LEU A 96 -14.45 8.79 26.48
C LEU A 96 -13.46 8.28 27.55
N MET A 97 -12.63 9.16 28.14
CA MET A 97 -11.57 8.80 29.10
C MET A 97 -10.70 7.62 28.62
N ILE A 98 -10.27 7.66 27.35
CA ILE A 98 -9.36 6.66 26.77
C ILE A 98 -7.96 7.28 26.68
N SER A 99 -6.93 6.52 27.02
CA SER A 99 -5.53 6.95 26.91
C SER A 99 -5.16 7.27 25.46
N GLU A 100 -4.34 8.30 25.26
CA GLU A 100 -3.87 8.71 23.94
C GLU A 100 -3.12 7.56 23.23
N ARG A 101 -2.42 6.70 23.98
CA ARG A 101 -1.76 5.49 23.45
C ARG A 101 -2.73 4.51 22.84
N SER A 102 -3.86 4.25 23.48
CA SER A 102 -4.84 3.29 22.95
C SER A 102 -5.40 3.81 21.62
N ILE A 103 -5.72 5.10 21.53
CA ILE A 103 -6.20 5.72 20.30
C ILE A 103 -5.13 5.63 19.20
N TYR A 104 -3.87 5.91 19.52
CA TYR A 104 -2.75 5.76 18.58
C TYR A 104 -2.61 4.32 18.06
N LEU A 105 -2.61 3.33 18.96
CA LEU A 105 -2.44 1.92 18.57
C LEU A 105 -3.59 1.43 17.69
N TRP A 106 -4.83 1.82 18.00
CA TRP A 106 -5.97 1.47 17.16
C TRP A 106 -5.94 2.17 15.80
N GLN A 107 -5.51 3.44 15.75
CA GLN A 107 -5.31 4.16 14.48
C GLN A 107 -4.18 3.54 13.65
N ALA A 108 -3.09 3.13 14.29
CA ALA A 108 -1.97 2.46 13.65
C ALA A 108 -2.37 1.09 13.10
N LEU A 109 -3.10 0.30 13.90
CA LEU A 109 -3.63 -0.99 13.47
C LEU A 109 -4.59 -0.83 12.29
N TYR A 110 -5.54 0.09 12.37
CA TYR A 110 -6.47 0.38 11.27
C TYR A 110 -5.73 0.79 9.99
N SER A 111 -4.77 1.71 10.09
CA SER A 111 -3.97 2.17 8.95
C SER A 111 -3.15 1.03 8.33
N THR A 112 -2.52 0.20 9.18
CA THR A 112 -1.77 -0.99 8.75
C THR A 112 -2.66 -1.96 7.99
N CYS A 113 -3.86 -2.24 8.51
CA CYS A 113 -4.85 -3.07 7.81
C CYS A 113 -5.26 -2.47 6.46
N CYS A 114 -5.48 -1.15 6.38
CA CYS A 114 -5.82 -0.50 5.11
C CYS A 114 -4.71 -0.62 4.06
N TYR A 115 -3.44 -0.45 4.43
CA TYR A 115 -2.32 -0.66 3.51
C TYR A 115 -2.18 -2.14 3.10
N LEU A 116 -2.41 -3.07 4.03
CA LEU A 116 -2.42 -4.50 3.73
C LEU A 116 -3.53 -4.85 2.74
N PHE A 117 -4.74 -4.31 2.92
CA PHE A 117 -5.84 -4.50 1.98
C PHE A 117 -5.57 -3.88 0.62
N LEU A 118 -4.98 -2.67 0.56
CA LEU A 118 -4.57 -2.06 -0.70
C LEU A 118 -3.60 -2.98 -1.47
N TRP A 119 -2.58 -3.49 -0.78
CA TRP A 119 -1.60 -4.41 -1.37
C TRP A 119 -2.26 -5.73 -1.82
N ALA A 120 -3.14 -6.30 -0.99
CA ALA A 120 -3.85 -7.54 -1.34
C ALA A 120 -4.78 -7.35 -2.55
N MET A 121 -5.50 -6.22 -2.63
CA MET A 121 -6.35 -5.90 -3.78
C MET A 121 -5.51 -5.73 -5.05
N GLN A 122 -4.37 -5.04 -4.97
CA GLN A 122 -3.44 -4.91 -6.10
C GLN A 122 -2.98 -6.29 -6.62
N LEU A 123 -2.64 -7.19 -5.68
CA LEU A 123 -2.21 -8.55 -6.00
C LEU A 123 -3.34 -9.35 -6.65
N ILE A 124 -4.57 -9.24 -6.15
CA ILE A 124 -5.74 -9.91 -6.74
C ILE A 124 -6.01 -9.39 -8.14
N ILE A 125 -5.99 -8.07 -8.36
CA ILE A 125 -6.25 -7.46 -9.68
C ILE A 125 -5.21 -7.93 -10.69
N THR A 126 -3.93 -7.83 -10.35
CA THR A 126 -2.84 -8.24 -11.24
C THR A 126 -2.87 -9.74 -11.54
N LEU A 127 -3.16 -10.60 -10.56
CA LEU A 127 -3.39 -12.04 -10.80
C LEU A 127 -4.62 -12.30 -11.68
N ALA A 128 -5.72 -11.58 -11.46
CA ALA A 128 -6.94 -11.71 -12.24
C ALA A 128 -6.70 -11.31 -13.70
N LEU A 129 -6.01 -10.20 -13.94
CA LEU A 129 -5.59 -9.77 -15.28
C LEU A 129 -4.73 -10.81 -15.98
N CYS A 130 -3.74 -11.38 -15.28
CA CYS A 130 -2.92 -12.46 -15.82
C CYS A 130 -3.77 -13.69 -16.20
N LYS A 131 -4.69 -14.11 -15.32
CA LYS A 131 -5.58 -15.25 -15.59
C LYS A 131 -6.53 -14.99 -16.75
N LEU A 132 -7.12 -13.80 -16.82
CA LEU A 132 -7.98 -13.40 -17.93
C LEU A 132 -7.23 -13.40 -19.26
N TYR A 133 -5.99 -12.91 -19.28
CA TYR A 133 -5.14 -12.97 -20.46
C TYR A 133 -4.88 -14.42 -20.90
N THR A 134 -4.50 -15.30 -19.97
CA THR A 134 -4.24 -16.71 -20.30
C THR A 134 -5.48 -17.47 -20.73
N ALA A 135 -6.67 -17.11 -20.23
CA ALA A 135 -7.93 -17.73 -20.62
C ALA A 135 -8.38 -17.33 -22.03
N ASN A 136 -8.08 -16.10 -22.44
CA ASN A 136 -8.46 -15.55 -23.75
C ASN A 136 -7.41 -15.81 -24.85
N ALA A 137 -6.20 -16.22 -24.48
CA ALA A 137 -5.14 -16.56 -25.42
C ALA A 137 -5.19 -18.05 -25.80
N ASN A 138 -4.83 -18.38 -27.05
CA ASN A 138 -4.95 -19.76 -27.55
C ASN A 138 -4.14 -20.73 -26.67
N ALA A 139 -4.86 -21.71 -26.09
CA ALA A 139 -4.33 -22.67 -25.11
C ALA A 139 -3.16 -23.54 -25.64
N SER A 140 -2.95 -23.59 -26.95
CA SER A 140 -1.90 -24.37 -27.60
C SER A 140 -0.49 -23.75 -27.48
N SER A 141 -0.34 -22.54 -26.94
CA SER A 141 0.96 -21.84 -26.85
C SER A 141 1.36 -21.37 -25.44
N LEU A 142 0.53 -21.64 -24.41
CA LEU A 142 0.74 -21.12 -23.06
C LEU A 142 0.90 -22.27 -22.05
N SER A 143 2.03 -22.27 -21.35
CA SER A 143 2.25 -23.16 -20.19
C SER A 143 1.57 -22.59 -18.95
N ASN A 144 1.16 -23.46 -18.02
CA ASN A 144 0.66 -23.09 -16.69
C ASN A 144 1.66 -22.22 -15.88
N GLN A 145 2.94 -22.23 -16.26
CA GLN A 145 4.01 -21.47 -15.61
C GLN A 145 4.13 -20.01 -16.11
N THR A 146 3.40 -19.63 -17.16
CA THR A 146 3.50 -18.30 -17.79
C THR A 146 3.20 -17.16 -16.82
N VAL A 147 2.22 -17.33 -15.92
CA VAL A 147 1.89 -16.33 -14.89
C VAL A 147 3.05 -16.16 -13.91
N PHE A 148 3.60 -17.26 -13.38
CA PHE A 148 4.72 -17.19 -12.44
C PHE A 148 5.97 -16.58 -13.09
N LEU A 149 6.24 -16.92 -14.35
CA LEU A 149 7.35 -16.35 -15.10
C LEU A 149 7.18 -14.83 -15.32
N ALA A 150 5.95 -14.35 -15.52
CA ALA A 150 5.67 -12.91 -15.62
C ALA A 150 5.96 -12.17 -14.29
N TYR A 151 5.56 -12.76 -13.17
CA TYR A 151 5.89 -12.26 -11.83
C TYR A 151 7.37 -12.35 -11.50
N TYR A 152 8.10 -13.28 -12.11
CA TYR A 152 9.54 -13.33 -12.02
C TYR A 152 10.20 -12.27 -12.92
N ARG A 153 9.70 -11.99 -14.12
CA ARG A 153 10.41 -11.10 -15.07
C ARG A 153 10.12 -9.62 -14.89
N ASN A 154 8.95 -9.26 -14.37
CA ASN A 154 8.54 -7.86 -14.24
C ASN A 154 8.84 -7.33 -12.83
N SER A 155 9.64 -6.27 -12.71
CA SER A 155 10.07 -5.68 -11.44
C SER A 155 8.91 -5.29 -10.51
N PHE A 156 7.84 -4.71 -11.06
CA PHE A 156 6.64 -4.32 -10.31
C PHE A 156 5.88 -5.53 -9.79
N LEU A 157 5.59 -6.51 -10.65
CA LEU A 157 4.90 -7.75 -10.25
C LEU A 157 5.75 -8.55 -9.24
N HIS A 158 7.07 -8.58 -9.43
CA HIS A 158 7.99 -9.25 -8.52
C HIS A 158 8.04 -8.58 -7.14
N SER A 159 7.97 -7.25 -7.08
CA SER A 159 7.83 -6.52 -5.81
C SER A 159 6.48 -6.75 -5.13
N LEU A 160 5.44 -7.11 -5.90
CA LEU A 160 4.11 -7.39 -5.39
C LEU A 160 3.98 -8.84 -4.89
N LEU A 161 4.49 -9.83 -5.62
CA LEU A 161 4.57 -11.22 -5.20
C LEU A 161 6.01 -11.73 -5.47
N PRO A 162 6.91 -11.60 -4.48
CA PRO A 162 8.28 -12.08 -4.61
C PRO A 162 8.31 -13.60 -4.57
N LEU A 163 8.57 -14.27 -5.69
CA LEU A 163 8.50 -15.75 -5.70
C LEU A 163 9.68 -16.42 -5.01
N ASP A 164 10.88 -15.85 -5.11
CA ASP A 164 12.14 -16.45 -4.62
C ASP A 164 12.91 -15.51 -3.66
N GLU A 165 12.48 -14.24 -3.53
CA GLU A 165 13.20 -13.23 -2.73
C GLU A 165 12.52 -13.03 -1.36
N THR A 166 12.99 -13.77 -0.34
CA THR A 166 12.49 -13.67 1.05
C THR A 166 12.69 -12.28 1.65
N SER A 167 13.74 -11.57 1.26
CA SER A 167 14.02 -10.20 1.69
C SER A 167 12.88 -9.24 1.33
N ARG A 168 12.28 -9.38 0.16
CA ARG A 168 11.17 -8.53 -0.30
C ARG A 168 9.90 -8.76 0.50
N TYR A 169 9.64 -9.99 0.96
CA TYR A 169 8.51 -10.25 1.86
C TYR A 169 8.68 -9.51 3.19
N ILE A 170 9.86 -9.61 3.80
CA ILE A 170 10.18 -8.92 5.07
C ILE A 170 10.09 -7.41 4.87
N ARG A 171 10.64 -6.89 3.77
CA ARG A 171 10.55 -5.48 3.38
C ARG A 171 9.13 -5.00 3.24
N ASN A 172 8.28 -5.72 2.51
CA ASN A 172 6.89 -5.33 2.30
C ASN A 172 6.11 -5.32 3.63
N ALA A 173 6.33 -6.32 4.49
CA ALA A 173 5.74 -6.36 5.83
C ALA A 173 6.20 -5.17 6.69
N ALA A 174 7.52 -4.89 6.72
CA ALA A 174 8.08 -3.77 7.46
C ALA A 174 7.57 -2.42 6.96
N LEU A 175 7.44 -2.24 5.64
CA LEU A 175 6.85 -1.05 5.03
C LEU A 175 5.38 -0.86 5.41
N ILE A 176 4.55 -1.90 5.33
CA ILE A 176 3.13 -1.82 5.70
C ILE A 176 2.95 -1.41 7.16
N ILE A 177 3.73 -2.01 8.07
CA ILE A 177 3.70 -1.69 9.51
C ILE A 177 4.26 -0.28 9.77
N GLY A 178 5.36 0.09 9.11
CA GLY A 178 5.98 1.40 9.23
C GLY A 178 5.07 2.52 8.74
N LEU A 179 4.42 2.33 7.59
CA LEU A 179 3.42 3.26 7.08
C LEU A 179 2.22 3.39 8.01
N GLY A 180 1.69 2.27 8.51
CA GLY A 180 0.53 2.30 9.41
C GLY A 180 0.81 3.04 10.72
N THR A 181 1.98 2.82 11.32
CA THR A 181 2.41 3.50 12.56
C THR A 181 2.73 4.98 12.33
N THR A 182 3.48 5.30 11.27
CA THR A 182 3.83 6.70 10.95
C THR A 182 2.64 7.52 10.46
N SER A 183 1.71 6.95 9.68
CA SER A 183 0.47 7.62 9.27
C SER A 183 -0.44 7.90 10.45
N ALA A 184 -0.46 7.00 11.44
CA ALA A 184 -1.13 7.24 12.70
C ALA A 184 -0.45 8.34 13.52
N CYS A 185 0.88 8.48 13.45
CA CYS A 185 1.65 9.51 14.17
C CYS A 185 1.46 10.91 13.58
N PHE A 186 1.22 11.01 12.26
CA PHE A 186 0.98 12.25 11.54
C PHE A 186 -0.06 13.18 12.22
N PRO A 187 -1.29 12.73 12.50
CA PRO A 187 -2.28 13.56 13.16
C PRO A 187 -1.89 13.96 14.60
N PHE A 188 -1.16 13.11 15.34
CA PHE A 188 -0.68 13.47 16.69
C PHE A 188 0.37 14.58 16.65
N ARG A 189 1.28 14.54 15.67
CA ARG A 189 2.28 15.60 15.47
C ARG A 189 1.65 16.88 14.93
N GLN A 190 0.69 16.76 14.02
CA GLN A 190 0.02 17.90 13.41
C GLN A 190 -0.80 18.72 14.43
N ARG A 191 -1.49 18.07 15.38
CA ARG A 191 -2.20 18.74 16.49
C ARG A 191 -1.29 19.60 17.37
N ARG A 192 0.03 19.44 17.24
CA ARG A 192 1.07 20.16 18.00
C ARG A 192 1.92 21.07 17.10
N GLY A 193 1.46 21.33 15.88
CA GLY A 193 2.16 22.19 14.91
C GLY A 193 3.45 21.58 14.35
N LYS A 194 3.68 20.27 14.52
CA LYS A 194 4.89 19.58 14.04
C LYS A 194 4.59 18.72 12.82
N ILE A 195 5.53 18.67 11.88
CA ILE A 195 5.47 17.84 10.68
C ILE A 195 5.97 16.42 11.02
N CYS A 196 5.32 15.38 10.47
CA CYS A 196 5.81 14.02 10.54
C CYS A 196 6.71 13.71 9.35
N ALA A 197 7.99 14.08 9.45
CA ALA A 197 9.00 13.84 8.41
C ALA A 197 9.15 12.36 8.06
N GLY A 198 9.00 11.45 9.03
CA GLY A 198 9.11 10.00 8.82
C GLY A 198 8.11 9.46 7.79
N LEU A 199 6.87 9.96 7.78
CA LEU A 199 5.89 9.58 6.77
C LEU A 199 6.30 10.05 5.37
N ILE A 200 6.78 11.29 5.25
CA ILE A 200 7.24 11.87 3.98
C ILE A 200 8.39 11.04 3.43
N ILE A 201 9.37 10.72 4.28
CA ILE A 201 10.52 9.87 3.94
C ILE A 201 10.03 8.51 3.44
N LEU A 202 9.14 7.82 4.18
CA LEU A 202 8.66 6.49 3.77
C LEU A 202 7.90 6.52 2.45
N VAL A 203 7.02 7.49 2.25
CA VAL A 203 6.28 7.65 0.98
C VAL A 203 7.27 7.87 -0.16
N SER A 204 8.20 8.80 -0.03
CA SER A 204 9.24 9.06 -1.04
C SER A 204 10.09 7.83 -1.34
N MET A 205 10.46 7.05 -0.32
CA MET A 205 11.26 5.83 -0.49
C MET A 205 10.50 4.75 -1.26
N ILE A 206 9.20 4.60 -1.06
CA ILE A 206 8.38 3.66 -1.83
C ILE A 206 8.37 4.05 -3.32
N PHE A 207 8.17 5.34 -3.64
CA PHE A 207 8.21 5.80 -5.02
C PHE A 207 9.54 5.52 -5.73
N VAL A 208 10.66 5.61 -5.00
CA VAL A 208 12.01 5.46 -5.60
C VAL A 208 12.46 4.00 -5.68
N PHE A 209 12.08 3.17 -4.71
CA PHE A 209 12.66 1.84 -4.51
C PHE A 209 11.68 0.68 -4.72
N PHE A 210 10.37 0.92 -4.86
CA PHE A 210 9.39 -0.16 -5.03
C PHE A 210 9.53 -0.88 -6.38
N ASP A 211 9.78 -0.15 -7.46
CA ASP A 211 9.91 -0.68 -8.84
C ASP A 211 11.38 -0.79 -9.28
N ARG A 212 12.21 -1.43 -8.45
CA ARG A 212 13.64 -1.67 -8.76
C ARG A 212 13.90 -3.13 -9.13
N ASN A 213 14.88 -3.29 -10.01
CA ASN A 213 15.30 -4.56 -10.60
C ASN A 213 15.62 -5.65 -9.56
N MET A 214 15.61 -6.89 -10.03
CA MET A 214 15.83 -8.12 -9.24
C MET A 214 17.21 -8.15 -8.57
N GLY A 215 17.34 -8.82 -7.43
CA GLY A 215 18.62 -8.99 -6.74
C GLY A 215 19.13 -7.78 -5.95
N ALA A 216 18.29 -6.78 -5.67
CA ALA A 216 18.65 -5.57 -4.95
C ALA A 216 18.60 -5.73 -3.41
N PHE A 217 19.23 -6.77 -2.87
CA PHE A 217 19.20 -7.11 -1.44
C PHE A 217 19.59 -5.94 -0.52
N GLY A 218 20.59 -5.14 -0.91
CA GLY A 218 21.00 -3.95 -0.16
C GLY A 218 19.89 -2.90 -0.02
N ASN A 219 19.08 -2.70 -1.07
CA ASN A 219 17.95 -1.78 -1.04
C ASN A 219 16.83 -2.31 -0.14
N ASP A 220 16.60 -3.62 -0.16
CA ASP A 220 15.61 -4.25 0.72
C ASP A 220 15.99 -4.05 2.19
N ILE A 221 17.27 -4.31 2.56
CA ILE A 221 17.77 -4.04 3.91
C ILE A 221 17.62 -2.56 4.26
N PHE A 222 18.00 -1.66 3.36
CA PHE A 222 17.89 -0.22 3.59
C PHE A 222 16.45 0.21 3.88
N LEU A 223 15.48 -0.26 3.07
CA LEU A 223 14.06 0.01 3.27
C LEU A 223 13.52 -0.61 4.57
N ILE A 224 13.97 -1.82 4.92
CA ILE A 224 13.62 -2.45 6.21
C ILE A 224 14.12 -1.59 7.37
N LEU A 225 15.39 -1.17 7.33
CA LEU A 225 15.96 -0.33 8.39
C LEU A 225 15.24 1.00 8.52
N VAL A 226 14.97 1.70 7.41
CA VAL A 226 14.26 2.99 7.43
C VAL A 226 12.81 2.83 7.91
N SER A 227 12.11 1.77 7.50
CA SER A 227 10.75 1.50 7.97
C SER A 227 10.68 1.14 9.45
N VAL A 228 11.64 0.34 9.95
CA VAL A 228 11.72 -0.01 11.36
C VAL A 228 12.12 1.20 12.22
N THR A 229 13.09 2.00 11.81
CA THR A 229 13.52 3.18 12.58
C THR A 229 12.41 4.23 12.67
N THR A 230 11.75 4.54 11.54
CA THR A 230 10.62 5.48 11.54
C THR A 230 9.42 4.96 12.33
N ALA A 231 9.13 3.66 12.28
CA ALA A 231 8.12 3.02 13.12
C ALA A 231 8.49 3.13 14.61
N ALA A 232 9.74 2.80 14.97
CA ALA A 232 10.23 2.87 16.34
C ALA A 232 10.19 4.29 16.90
N GLU A 233 10.60 5.30 16.13
CA GLU A 233 10.49 6.71 16.52
C GLU A 233 9.04 7.13 16.75
N SER A 234 8.13 6.69 15.88
CA SER A 234 6.70 7.00 15.99
C SER A 234 6.07 6.39 17.25
N LEU A 235 6.43 5.14 17.55
CA LEU A 235 6.01 4.41 18.75
C LEU A 235 6.62 5.01 20.01
N PHE A 236 7.93 5.27 20.01
CA PHE A 236 8.63 5.86 21.15
C PHE A 236 8.06 7.24 21.50
N PHE A 237 7.77 8.07 20.49
CA PHE A 237 7.12 9.37 20.71
C PHE A 237 5.72 9.24 21.32
N ALA A 238 4.93 8.25 20.87
CA ALA A 238 3.61 7.99 21.42
C ALA A 238 3.67 7.46 22.86
N LEU A 239 4.65 6.61 23.20
CA LEU A 239 4.80 5.96 24.51
C LEU A 239 5.47 6.87 25.55
N ARG A 240 6.56 7.57 25.21
CA ARG A 240 7.33 8.40 26.16
C ARG A 240 6.50 9.53 26.76
N LYS A 241 5.48 10.01 26.05
CA LYS A 241 4.70 11.15 26.54
C LYS A 241 3.75 10.79 27.69
N GLU A 242 3.34 9.53 27.85
CA GLU A 242 2.56 9.10 29.03
C GLU A 242 3.41 9.22 30.30
N ALA A 243 4.70 8.85 30.24
CA ALA A 243 5.61 8.93 31.38
C ALA A 243 5.83 10.37 31.93
N CYS A 244 5.53 11.40 31.13
CA CYS A 244 5.66 12.80 31.54
C CYS A 244 4.33 13.44 31.98
N HIS A 245 3.20 12.73 31.80
CA HIS A 245 1.88 13.16 32.30
C HIS A 245 1.45 12.39 33.55
N GLU A 246 2.12 11.29 33.87
CA GLU A 246 1.92 10.50 35.10
C GLU A 246 2.93 10.84 36.22
N ALA A 247 3.87 11.75 35.98
CA ALA A 247 4.82 12.30 36.96
C ALA A 247 4.46 13.75 37.31
#